data_AF-A0AAD6S9N0-F1
#
_entry.id   AF-A0AAD6S9N0-F1
#
_cell.length_a   1.000
_cell.length_b   1.000
_cell.length_c   1.000
_cell.angle_alpha   90.00
_cell.angle_beta   90.00
_cell.angle_gamma   90.00
#
_symmetry.space_group_name_H-M   'P 1'
#
loop_
_entity.id
_entity.type
_entity.pdbx_description
1 polymer ?
#
loop_
_entity_poly.entity_id
_entity_poly.type
_entity_poly.pdbx_seq_one_letter_code
_entity_poly.pdbx_strand_id
1 'polypeptide(L)'
;YRCLDCFQAQFLCAPCMFTTHEWGVTRVTPRWWNNQEFVKTGLQAIGMRIKLGHHGGECPTSVGDEDFHIVDSAGVHKVSVDFCGCPGARSRGDQLLASRLYPERRDPPRIAVTFQM
;
A
#
# COMPACT_ATOMS: atom_id res chain seq x y z
N TYR A 1 -8.61 -11.72 -9.29
CA TYR A 1 -8.71 -10.28 -8.99
C TYR A 1 -8.82 -9.49 -10.26
N ARG A 2 -9.47 -8.33 -10.24
CA ARG A 2 -9.50 -7.36 -11.34
C ARG A 2 -9.32 -5.96 -10.76
N CYS A 3 -8.50 -5.11 -11.38
CA CYS A 3 -8.34 -3.71 -10.99
C CYS A 3 -9.40 -2.88 -11.71
N LEU A 4 -10.11 -1.99 -11.01
CA LEU A 4 -11.12 -1.12 -11.64
C LEU A 4 -10.53 0.17 -12.22
N ASP A 5 -9.32 0.55 -11.82
CA ASP A 5 -8.65 1.76 -12.28
C ASP A 5 -7.84 1.54 -13.58
N CYS A 6 -7.54 0.29 -13.91
CA CYS A 6 -6.82 -0.06 -15.14
C CYS A 6 -7.77 -0.12 -16.34
N PHE A 7 -7.41 0.59 -17.42
CA PHE A 7 -8.08 0.47 -18.70
C PHE A 7 -7.96 -0.97 -19.23
N GLN A 8 -9.10 -1.57 -19.60
CA GLN A 8 -9.17 -2.96 -20.09
C GLN A 8 -8.51 -4.00 -19.16
N ALA A 9 -8.64 -3.81 -17.84
CA ALA A 9 -8.03 -4.70 -16.85
C ALA A 9 -8.45 -6.17 -17.03
N GLN A 10 -7.45 -7.04 -17.14
CA GLN A 10 -7.60 -8.49 -17.15
C GLN A 10 -7.79 -9.06 -15.73
N PHE A 11 -8.20 -10.32 -15.66
CA PHE A 11 -8.20 -11.06 -14.40
C PHE A 11 -6.78 -11.52 -14.06
N LEU A 12 -6.34 -11.21 -12.85
CA LEU A 12 -5.03 -11.56 -12.31
C LEU A 12 -5.18 -12.41 -11.04
N CYS A 13 -4.24 -13.33 -10.79
CA CYS A 13 -4.08 -13.91 -9.46
C CYS A 13 -3.54 -12.83 -8.49
N ALA A 14 -3.54 -13.09 -7.18
CA ALA A 14 -3.05 -12.12 -6.19
C ALA A 14 -1.57 -11.70 -6.44
N PRO A 15 -0.63 -12.62 -6.68
CA PRO A 15 0.75 -12.26 -7.02
C PRO A 15 0.86 -11.39 -8.27
N CYS A 16 0.14 -11.72 -9.35
CA CYS A 16 0.16 -10.91 -10.57
C CYS A 16 -0.47 -9.53 -10.35
N MET A 17 -1.51 -9.42 -9.51
CA MET A 17 -2.09 -8.13 -9.13
C MET A 17 -1.06 -7.27 -8.39
N PHE A 18 -0.29 -7.86 -7.49
CA PHE A 18 0.78 -7.18 -6.78
C PHE A 18 1.89 -6.70 -7.74
N THR A 19 2.49 -7.60 -8.53
CA THR A 19 3.61 -7.25 -9.40
C THR A 19 3.24 -6.23 -10.47
N THR A 20 2.02 -6.31 -11.02
CA THR A 20 1.53 -5.33 -12.01
C THR A 20 1.41 -3.92 -11.44
N HIS A 21 1.17 -3.79 -10.13
CA HIS A 21 0.93 -2.50 -9.47
C HIS A 21 1.96 -2.15 -8.39
N GLU A 22 3.10 -2.83 -8.38
CA GLU A 22 4.15 -2.66 -7.37
C GLU A 22 4.57 -1.19 -7.21
N TRP A 23 4.59 -0.45 -8.32
CA TRP A 23 5.01 0.95 -8.38
C TRP A 23 3.85 1.96 -8.27
N GLY A 24 2.62 1.48 -8.15
CA GLY A 24 1.38 2.27 -8.24
C GLY A 24 0.40 1.97 -7.14
N VAL A 25 0.89 1.67 -5.92
CA VAL A 25 0.12 1.12 -4.79
C VAL A 25 -1.08 1.98 -4.37
N THR A 26 -1.09 3.25 -4.75
CA THR A 26 -2.11 4.26 -4.39
C THR A 26 -3.03 4.62 -5.57
N ARG A 27 -3.18 3.71 -6.54
CA ARG A 27 -4.10 3.83 -7.69
C ARG A 27 -4.65 2.47 -8.09
N VAL A 28 -4.88 1.60 -7.09
CA VAL A 28 -5.35 0.23 -7.33
C VAL A 28 -6.59 -0.02 -6.49
N THR A 29 -7.70 -0.26 -7.17
CA THR A 29 -8.94 -0.74 -6.56
C THR A 29 -9.14 -2.20 -6.97
N PRO A 30 -8.49 -3.17 -6.28
CA PRO A 30 -8.67 -4.56 -6.61
C PRO A 30 -10.09 -5.01 -6.21
N ARG A 31 -10.66 -5.88 -7.04
CA ARG A 31 -11.91 -6.60 -6.75
C ARG A 31 -11.66 -8.09 -6.88
N TRP A 32 -12.21 -8.85 -5.94
CA TRP A 32 -12.22 -10.30 -5.99
C TRP A 32 -13.58 -10.78 -6.52
N TRP A 33 -13.55 -11.76 -7.41
CA TRP A 33 -14.75 -12.43 -7.90
C TRP A 33 -15.04 -13.64 -7.01
N ASN A 34 -16.17 -13.62 -6.29
CA ASN A 34 -16.56 -14.68 -5.34
C ASN A 34 -17.45 -15.76 -6.00
N ASN A 35 -17.42 -15.89 -7.33
CA ASN A 35 -18.34 -16.71 -8.14
C ASN A 35 -19.78 -16.19 -8.27
N GLN A 36 -20.08 -15.00 -7.73
CA GLN A 36 -21.39 -14.36 -7.88
C GLN A 36 -21.26 -12.88 -8.29
N GLU A 37 -20.38 -12.15 -7.61
CA GLU A 37 -20.17 -10.72 -7.83
C GLU A 37 -18.72 -10.29 -7.54
N PHE A 38 -18.42 -9.02 -7.84
CA PHE A 38 -17.15 -8.39 -7.51
C PHE A 38 -17.21 -7.72 -6.13
N VAL A 39 -16.54 -8.34 -5.16
CA VAL A 39 -16.45 -7.82 -3.80
C VAL A 39 -15.22 -6.92 -3.66
N LYS A 40 -15.34 -5.85 -2.85
CA LYS A 40 -14.19 -5.04 -2.44
C LYS A 40 -13.17 -5.95 -1.76
N THR A 41 -11.91 -5.82 -2.15
CA THR A 41 -10.80 -6.45 -1.42
C THR A 41 -9.74 -5.39 -1.15
N GLY A 42 -9.08 -5.49 0.00
CA GLY A 42 -7.99 -4.59 0.35
C GLY A 42 -6.68 -5.05 -0.29
N LEU A 43 -5.73 -4.12 -0.40
CA LEU A 43 -4.37 -4.45 -0.85
C LEU A 43 -3.69 -5.43 0.12
N GLN A 44 -3.96 -5.30 1.42
CA GLN A 44 -3.52 -6.26 2.42
C GLN A 44 -3.96 -7.71 2.11
N ALA A 45 -5.20 -7.91 1.64
CA ALA A 45 -5.75 -9.25 1.38
C ALA A 45 -5.10 -9.94 0.17
N ILE A 46 -4.43 -9.19 -0.70
CA ILE A 46 -3.62 -9.73 -1.81
C ILE A 46 -2.13 -9.85 -1.45
N GLY A 47 -1.78 -9.67 -0.18
CA GLY A 47 -0.41 -9.79 0.34
C GLY A 47 0.45 -8.54 0.11
N MET A 48 -0.15 -7.41 -0.26
CA MET A 48 0.59 -6.19 -0.54
C MET A 48 1.04 -5.52 0.76
N ARG A 49 2.35 -5.28 0.84
CA ARG A 49 2.99 -4.56 1.95
C ARG A 49 3.85 -3.43 1.39
N ILE A 50 3.74 -2.25 1.97
CA ILE A 50 4.54 -1.10 1.57
C ILE A 50 5.82 -1.12 2.39
N LYS A 51 6.94 -1.42 1.73
CA LYS A 51 8.28 -1.42 2.34
C LYS A 51 8.84 0.00 2.31
N LEU A 52 9.06 0.60 3.48
CA LEU A 52 9.62 1.93 3.62
C LEU A 52 11.12 1.87 3.89
N GLY A 53 11.85 2.84 3.33
CA GLY A 53 13.31 2.80 3.29
C GLY A 53 13.84 1.83 2.22
N HIS A 54 15.17 1.73 2.12
CA HIS A 54 15.86 0.80 1.20
C HIS A 54 15.36 0.81 -0.25
N HIS A 55 14.83 1.94 -0.74
CA HIS A 55 14.22 2.06 -2.08
C HIS A 55 13.13 0.99 -2.37
N GLY A 56 12.37 0.58 -1.35
CA GLY A 56 11.35 -0.47 -1.46
C GLY A 56 11.89 -1.89 -1.29
N GLY A 57 13.20 -2.05 -1.07
CA GLY A 57 13.83 -3.33 -0.77
C GLY A 57 13.49 -3.87 0.62
N GLU A 58 13.92 -5.10 0.89
CA GLU A 58 13.73 -5.72 2.21
C GLU A 58 14.62 -5.10 3.27
N CYS A 59 14.03 -4.77 4.40
CA CYS A 59 14.74 -4.32 5.59
C CYS A 59 14.79 -5.48 6.59
N PRO A 60 15.97 -6.01 6.95
CA PRO A 60 16.09 -7.11 7.91
C PRO A 60 15.57 -6.79 9.31
N THR A 61 15.41 -5.51 9.61
CA THR A 61 14.97 -4.97 10.91
C THR A 61 13.64 -4.22 10.77
N SER A 62 12.85 -4.51 9.74
CA SER A 62 11.57 -3.83 9.55
C SER A 62 10.61 -4.02 10.71
N VAL A 63 9.87 -2.98 11.05
CA VAL A 63 8.74 -3.03 11.99
C VAL A 63 7.44 -2.90 11.20
N GLY A 64 6.66 -3.99 11.17
CA GLY A 64 5.39 -4.05 10.47
C GLY A 64 4.24 -3.36 11.23
N ASP A 65 3.34 -2.73 10.48
CA ASP A 65 2.03 -2.26 10.92
C ASP A 65 0.96 -2.83 9.98
N GLU A 66 0.06 -3.65 10.51
CA GLU A 66 -1.00 -4.33 9.76
C GLU A 66 -2.29 -3.51 9.63
N ASP A 67 -2.38 -2.39 10.33
CA ASP A 67 -3.60 -1.58 10.42
C ASP A 67 -3.33 -0.14 10.00
N PHE A 68 -2.86 0.00 8.76
CA PHE A 68 -2.52 1.29 8.17
C PHE A 68 -3.47 1.61 7.01
N HIS A 69 -3.82 2.90 6.88
CA HIS A 69 -4.70 3.38 5.82
C HIS A 69 -4.00 4.41 4.94
N ILE A 70 -4.13 4.23 3.62
CA ILE A 70 -3.73 5.24 2.64
C ILE A 70 -4.96 5.85 2.00
N VAL A 71 -4.99 7.17 1.93
CA VAL A 71 -6.04 7.95 1.29
C VAL A 71 -5.50 8.53 -0.01
N ASP A 72 -6.24 8.33 -1.10
CA ASP A 72 -5.96 8.90 -2.42
C ASP A 72 -7.26 9.33 -3.12
N SER A 73 -7.16 9.72 -4.39
CA SER A 73 -8.30 10.15 -5.21
C SER A 73 -9.33 9.04 -5.47
N ALA A 74 -8.94 7.76 -5.37
CA ALA A 74 -9.83 6.62 -5.54
C ALA A 74 -10.52 6.22 -4.21
N GLY A 75 -9.96 6.63 -3.06
CA GLY A 75 -10.60 6.51 -1.75
C GLY A 75 -9.62 6.09 -0.65
N VAL A 76 -10.11 5.27 0.29
CA VAL A 76 -9.34 4.78 1.44
C VAL A 76 -8.98 3.32 1.26
N HIS A 77 -7.69 3.02 1.32
CA HIS A 77 -7.12 1.68 1.13
C HIS A 77 -6.50 1.19 2.42
N LYS A 78 -6.93 0.00 2.88
CA LYS A 78 -6.26 -0.69 3.98
C LYS A 78 -5.04 -1.45 3.46
N VAL A 79 -3.89 -1.17 4.06
CA VAL A 79 -2.57 -1.70 3.68
C VAL A 79 -1.80 -2.15 4.92
N SER A 80 -0.84 -3.04 4.71
CA SER A 80 0.24 -3.26 5.68
C SER A 80 1.47 -2.45 5.28
N VAL A 81 2.19 -1.91 6.26
CA VAL A 81 3.40 -1.10 6.03
C VAL A 81 4.55 -1.68 6.84
N ASP A 82 5.71 -1.82 6.21
CA ASP A 82 6.96 -2.22 6.86
C ASP A 82 7.87 -0.99 6.99
N PHE A 83 7.99 -0.45 8.20
CA PHE A 83 8.89 0.66 8.49
C PHE A 83 10.32 0.16 8.64
N CYS A 84 11.30 0.88 8.08
CA CYS A 84 12.72 0.59 8.29
C CYS A 84 13.08 0.78 9.78
N GLY A 85 13.69 -0.24 10.38
CA GLY A 85 14.17 -0.22 11.76
C GLY A 85 15.69 -0.28 11.89
N CYS A 86 16.44 -0.02 10.82
CA CYS A 86 17.90 0.00 10.85
C CYS A 86 18.42 1.07 11.83
N PRO A 87 19.62 0.88 12.43
CA PRO A 87 20.25 1.94 13.22
C PRO A 87 20.37 3.25 12.42
N GLY A 88 19.86 4.35 12.96
CA GLY A 88 19.82 5.64 12.28
C GLY A 88 18.66 5.81 11.28
N ALA A 89 17.70 4.89 11.24
CA ALA A 89 16.48 5.07 10.47
C ALA A 89 15.74 6.34 10.88
N ARG A 90 15.11 7.00 9.90
CA ARG A 90 14.29 8.19 10.14
C ARG A 90 13.04 7.83 10.93
N SER A 91 12.36 8.83 11.50
CA SER A 91 11.06 8.63 12.16
C SER A 91 10.03 8.02 11.20
N ARG A 92 8.98 7.37 11.72
CA ARG A 92 7.92 6.78 10.89
C ARG A 92 7.29 7.81 9.95
N GLY A 93 7.00 9.01 10.45
CA GLY A 93 6.50 10.12 9.65
C GLY A 93 7.46 10.55 8.54
N ASP A 94 8.76 10.66 8.82
CA ASP A 94 9.77 11.04 7.82
C ASP A 94 9.98 9.96 6.76
N GLN A 95 9.85 8.68 7.13
CA GLN A 95 9.89 7.57 6.17
C GLN A 95 8.71 7.63 5.19
N LEU A 96 7.51 7.93 5.69
CA LEU A 96 6.33 8.15 4.84
C LEU A 96 6.53 9.36 3.92
N LEU A 97 6.99 10.49 4.46
CA LEU A 97 7.26 11.69 3.67
C LEU A 97 8.30 11.44 2.57
N ALA A 98 9.38 10.71 2.88
CA ALA A 98 10.39 10.31 1.90
C ALA A 98 9.82 9.43 0.78
N SER A 99 8.77 8.65 1.08
CA SER A 99 8.04 7.80 0.14
C SER A 99 6.81 8.48 -0.48
N ARG A 100 6.73 9.82 -0.46
CA ARG A 100 5.59 10.58 -1.01
C ARG A 100 4.25 10.17 -0.40
N LEU A 101 4.23 9.94 0.91
CA LEU A 101 3.02 9.77 1.71
C LEU A 101 3.01 10.83 2.82
N TYR A 102 1.98 11.66 2.86
CA TYR A 102 1.84 12.69 3.89
C TYR A 102 1.13 12.08 5.10
N PRO A 103 1.81 11.88 6.25
CA PRO A 103 1.20 11.28 7.42
C PRO A 103 0.18 12.24 8.06
N GLU A 104 -0.91 11.70 8.61
CA GLU A 104 -1.88 12.48 9.39
C GLU A 104 -1.26 13.09 10.65
N ARG A 105 -0.29 12.40 11.25
CA ARG A 105 0.47 12.85 12.43
C ARG A 105 1.88 12.29 12.43
N ARG A 106 2.78 12.93 13.18
CA ARG A 106 4.21 12.58 13.16
C ARG A 106 4.54 11.18 13.70
N ASP A 107 3.96 10.78 14.82
CA ASP A 107 4.25 9.45 15.41
C ASP A 107 3.21 8.99 16.46
N PRO A 108 2.72 7.74 16.43
CA PRO A 108 2.73 6.82 15.29
C PRO A 108 1.59 7.17 14.32
N PRO A 109 1.88 7.40 13.02
CA PRO A 109 0.84 7.58 12.02
C PRO A 109 0.06 6.28 11.83
N ARG A 110 -1.26 6.39 11.65
CA ARG A 110 -2.12 5.27 11.20
C ARG A 110 -2.71 5.51 9.81
N ILE A 111 -2.62 6.75 9.34
CA ILE A 111 -3.19 7.21 8.09
C ILE A 111 -2.13 8.05 7.39
N ALA A 112 -2.01 7.87 6.09
CA ALA A 112 -1.29 8.80 5.22
C ALA A 112 -2.10 9.11 3.96
N VAL A 113 -1.82 10.25 3.35
CA VAL A 113 -2.47 10.72 2.13
C VAL A 113 -1.44 10.81 1.01
N THR A 114 -1.83 10.51 -0.22
CA THR A 114 -0.97 10.74 -1.39
C THR A 114 -0.77 12.23 -1.69
N PHE A 115 0.38 12.60 -2.24
CA PHE A 115 0.62 14.00 -2.69
C PHE A 115 -0.15 14.36 -3.98
N GLN A 116 -0.62 13.37 -4.74
CA GLN A 116 -1.47 13.60 -5.90
C GLN A 116 -2.91 13.28 -5.49
N MET A 117 -3.70 14.34 -5.31
CA MET A 117 -5.17 14.30 -5.28
C MET A 117 -5.70 14.56 -6.69
#